data_AF-A0A3C2ARF8-F1
#
_entry.id   AF-A0A3C2ARF8-F1
#
_cell.length_a   1.000
_cell.length_b   1.000
_cell.length_c   1.000
_cell.angle_alpha   90.00
_cell.angle_beta   90.00
_cell.angle_gamma   90.00
#
_symmetry.space_group_name_H-M   'P 1'
#
loop_
_entity.id
_entity.type
_entity.pdbx_description
1 polymer ?
#
loop_
_entity_poly.entity_id
_entity_poly.type
_entity_poly.pdbx_seq_one_letter_code
_entity_poly.pdbx_strand_id
1 'polypeptide(L)'
;MSLFLEIAKFPVDDPVTFTFFAGYMAMFAASVFFFMERSRVSDEWKTSMLVSGLITGIAAVHYYYMRDYYPVYGSPVVLRYVDWTLTVPLMCVEFYLITKKVGGTMAILWKLIMASVAMLVLGYIGEAFYADQSQSWVWGALSGAAYFYIVWLV
;
A
#
# COMPACT_ATOMS: atom_id res chain seq x y z
N MET A 1 -14.64 -17.93 25.56
CA MET A 1 -14.50 -17.15 24.32
C MET A 1 -13.40 -17.83 23.52
N SER A 2 -13.74 -18.52 22.42
CA SER A 2 -12.80 -19.35 21.66
C SER A 2 -11.71 -18.46 21.06
N LEU A 3 -10.48 -18.61 21.55
CA LEU A 3 -9.31 -17.84 21.10
C LEU A 3 -8.85 -18.28 19.68
N PHE A 4 -9.47 -19.29 19.08
CA PHE A 4 -8.85 -20.01 17.96
C PHE A 4 -9.66 -20.28 16.71
N LEU A 5 -10.99 -20.13 16.66
CA LEU A 5 -11.73 -20.32 15.41
C LEU A 5 -13.10 -19.64 15.48
N GLU A 6 -13.16 -18.32 15.33
CA GLU A 6 -14.26 -17.77 14.54
C GLU A 6 -13.80 -17.86 13.09
N ILE A 7 -14.24 -18.92 12.39
CA ILE A 7 -14.07 -19.00 10.95
C ILE A 7 -14.88 -17.84 10.39
N ALA A 8 -14.20 -16.79 9.91
CA ALA A 8 -14.83 -15.72 9.17
C ALA A 8 -15.72 -16.36 8.10
N LYS A 9 -17.03 -16.05 8.13
CA LYS A 9 -17.92 -16.51 7.06
C LYS A 9 -17.48 -15.80 5.79
N PHE A 10 -17.24 -16.58 4.74
CA PHE A 10 -17.01 -16.07 3.38
C PHE A 10 -18.26 -16.37 2.55
N PRO A 11 -19.21 -15.43 2.45
CA PRO A 11 -20.36 -15.59 1.56
C PRO A 11 -19.88 -15.75 0.12
N VAL A 12 -20.53 -16.63 -0.64
CA VAL A 12 -20.19 -16.86 -2.07
C VAL A 12 -20.51 -15.65 -2.95
N ASP A 13 -21.40 -14.78 -2.48
CA ASP A 13 -21.92 -13.58 -3.13
C ASP A 13 -21.27 -12.28 -2.63
N ASP A 14 -20.23 -12.36 -1.80
CA ASP A 14 -19.45 -11.21 -1.34
C ASP A 14 -18.06 -11.15 -2.03
N PRO A 15 -17.95 -10.46 -3.19
CA PRO A 15 -16.69 -10.34 -3.91
C PRO A 15 -15.66 -9.47 -3.17
N VAL A 16 -16.08 -8.59 -2.27
CA VAL A 16 -15.16 -7.67 -1.58
C VAL A 16 -14.40 -8.43 -0.49
N THR A 17 -15.10 -9.23 0.32
CA THR A 17 -14.43 -10.09 1.31
C THR A 17 -13.54 -11.13 0.65
N PHE A 18 -13.98 -11.72 -0.48
CA PHE A 18 -13.17 -12.62 -1.28
C PHE A 18 -11.86 -11.96 -1.76
N THR A 19 -11.94 -10.75 -2.31
CA THR A 19 -10.76 -10.03 -2.82
C THR A 19 -9.82 -9.57 -1.73
N PHE A 20 -10.31 -9.18 -0.55
CA PHE A 20 -9.45 -8.93 0.61
C PHE A 20 -8.67 -10.17 1.03
N PHE A 21 -9.33 -11.33 1.09
CA PHE A 21 -8.67 -12.59 1.44
C PHE A 21 -7.65 -13.02 0.38
N ALA A 22 -8.02 -12.96 -0.91
CA ALA A 22 -7.12 -13.26 -2.00
C ALA A 22 -5.90 -12.32 -2.02
N GLY A 23 -6.12 -11.02 -1.81
CA GLY A 23 -5.05 -10.02 -1.70
C GLY A 23 -4.09 -10.32 -0.55
N TYR A 24 -4.63 -10.61 0.64
CA TYR A 24 -3.82 -11.04 1.79
C TYR A 24 -2.92 -12.24 1.44
N MET A 25 -3.50 -13.30 0.89
CA MET A 25 -2.75 -14.51 0.54
C MET A 25 -1.67 -14.25 -0.51
N ALA A 26 -1.98 -13.45 -1.53
CA ALA A 26 -1.03 -13.08 -2.58
C ALA A 26 0.15 -12.27 -2.02
N MET A 27 -0.11 -11.25 -1.19
CA MET A 27 0.92 -10.41 -0.60
C MET A 27 1.77 -11.16 0.43
N PHE A 28 1.17 -12.06 1.21
CA PHE A 28 1.92 -12.92 2.13
C PHE A 28 2.85 -13.87 1.37
N ALA A 29 2.35 -14.55 0.34
CA ALA A 29 3.16 -15.42 -0.51
C ALA A 29 4.29 -14.64 -1.21
N ALA A 30 4.00 -13.44 -1.72
CA ALA A 30 5.01 -12.57 -2.33
C ALA A 30 6.09 -12.15 -1.32
N SER A 31 5.71 -11.82 -0.08
CA SER A 31 6.66 -11.47 0.99
C SER A 31 7.63 -12.63 1.28
N VAL A 32 7.09 -13.85 1.44
CA VAL A 32 7.90 -15.06 1.60
C VAL A 32 8.83 -15.27 0.40
N PHE A 33 8.30 -15.15 -0.82
CA PHE A 33 9.09 -15.25 -2.05
C PHE A 33 10.26 -14.26 -2.07
N PHE A 34 10.00 -12.97 -1.84
CA PHE A 34 11.04 -11.94 -1.84
C PHE A 34 12.13 -12.17 -0.78
N PHE A 35 11.76 -12.63 0.41
CA PHE A 35 12.73 -12.95 1.45
C PHE A 35 13.57 -14.20 1.11
N MET A 36 12.97 -15.23 0.54
CA MET A 36 13.66 -16.46 0.15
C MET A 36 14.57 -16.25 -1.07
N GLU A 37 14.14 -15.45 -2.04
CA GLU A 37 14.91 -15.16 -3.26
C GLU A 37 15.99 -14.09 -3.05
N ARG A 38 15.98 -13.38 -1.92
CA ARG A 38 17.00 -12.37 -1.58
C ARG A 38 18.43 -12.90 -1.69
N SER A 39 18.70 -14.16 -1.33
CA SER A 39 20.05 -14.74 -1.40
C SER A 39 20.44 -15.26 -2.78
N ARG A 40 19.50 -15.31 -3.73
CA ARG A 40 19.66 -15.86 -5.08
C ARG A 40 19.91 -14.78 -6.14
N VAL A 41 19.84 -13.51 -5.77
CA VAL A 41 20.18 -12.36 -6.62
C VAL A 41 21.58 -11.82 -6.31
N SER A 42 22.17 -11.08 -7.26
CA SER A 42 23.44 -10.39 -7.03
C SER A 42 23.32 -9.33 -5.93
N ASP A 43 24.45 -9.04 -5.27
CA ASP A 43 24.51 -8.25 -4.03
C ASP A 43 23.83 -6.88 -4.16
N GLU A 44 23.92 -6.28 -5.32
CA GLU A 44 23.33 -4.98 -5.63
C GLU A 44 21.80 -4.94 -5.57
N TRP A 45 21.11 -6.07 -5.71
CA TRP A 45 19.65 -6.16 -5.68
C TRP A 45 19.10 -6.68 -4.35
N LYS A 46 19.96 -7.17 -3.44
CA LYS A 46 19.52 -7.77 -2.17
C LYS A 46 18.76 -6.81 -1.27
N THR A 47 19.06 -5.51 -1.35
CA THR A 47 18.31 -4.48 -0.63
C THR A 47 16.94 -4.24 -1.26
N SER A 48 16.85 -4.24 -2.59
CA SER A 48 15.60 -4.09 -3.33
C SER A 48 14.64 -5.26 -3.06
N MET A 49 15.17 -6.49 -3.07
CA MET A 49 14.40 -7.69 -2.67
C MET A 49 13.90 -7.60 -1.23
N LEU A 50 14.73 -7.10 -0.29
CA LEU A 50 14.34 -6.93 1.10
C LEU A 50 13.20 -5.91 1.25
N VAL A 51 13.33 -4.75 0.60
CA VAL A 51 12.31 -3.69 0.65
C VAL A 51 11.00 -4.16 0.02
N SER A 52 11.05 -4.88 -1.10
CA SER A 52 9.86 -5.51 -1.72
C SER A 52 9.17 -6.51 -0.79
N GLY A 53 9.94 -7.32 -0.07
CA GLY A 53 9.43 -8.24 0.95
C GLY A 53 8.77 -7.53 2.14
N LEU A 54 9.31 -6.38 2.56
CA LEU A 54 8.72 -5.54 3.61
C LEU A 54 7.41 -4.90 3.16
N ILE A 55 7.37 -4.33 1.94
CA ILE A 55 6.15 -3.70 1.38
C ILE A 55 5.01 -4.71 1.34
N THR A 56 5.27 -5.87 0.73
CA THR A 56 4.26 -6.94 0.60
C THR A 56 3.89 -7.55 1.95
N GLY A 57 4.84 -7.68 2.88
CA GLY A 57 4.57 -8.17 4.24
C GLY A 57 3.68 -7.24 5.06
N ILE A 58 3.95 -5.93 5.04
CA ILE A 58 3.13 -4.91 5.71
C ILE A 58 1.71 -4.91 5.13
N ALA A 59 1.61 -4.94 3.81
CA ALA A 59 0.32 -4.96 3.12
C ALA A 59 -0.45 -6.25 3.41
N ALA A 60 0.22 -7.41 3.51
CA ALA A 60 -0.43 -8.66 3.93
C ALA A 60 -1.07 -8.52 5.32
N VAL A 61 -0.35 -7.98 6.30
CA VAL A 61 -0.90 -7.77 7.65
C VAL A 61 -2.13 -6.84 7.61
N HIS A 62 -2.07 -5.74 6.87
CA HIS A 62 -3.21 -4.83 6.76
C HIS A 62 -4.41 -5.48 6.05
N TYR A 63 -4.19 -6.23 4.98
CA TYR A 63 -5.26 -6.95 4.27
C TYR A 63 -5.89 -8.05 5.11
N TYR A 64 -5.12 -8.71 5.98
CA TYR A 64 -5.67 -9.64 6.97
C TYR A 64 -6.69 -8.95 7.88
N TYR A 65 -6.36 -7.77 8.43
CA TYR A 65 -7.30 -7.00 9.26
C TYR A 65 -8.48 -6.45 8.47
N MET A 66 -8.24 -5.92 7.26
CA MET A 66 -9.29 -5.34 6.42
C MET A 66 -10.35 -6.38 5.99
N ARG A 67 -9.92 -7.62 5.75
CA ARG A 67 -10.81 -8.76 5.44
C ARG A 67 -11.86 -8.96 6.53
N ASP A 68 -11.47 -8.88 7.80
CA ASP A 68 -12.38 -9.11 8.93
C ASP A 68 -13.12 -7.82 9.34
N TYR A 69 -12.52 -6.66 9.06
CA TYR A 69 -13.13 -5.35 9.33
C TYR A 69 -14.31 -5.06 8.38
N TYR A 70 -14.16 -5.35 7.09
CA TYR A 70 -15.11 -4.93 6.05
C TYR A 70 -16.55 -5.45 6.27
N PRO A 71 -16.78 -6.74 6.55
CA PRO A 71 -18.13 -7.27 6.74
C PRO A 71 -18.89 -6.65 7.92
N VAL A 72 -18.17 -6.09 8.90
CA VAL A 72 -18.74 -5.57 10.14
C VAL A 72 -18.91 -4.05 10.09
N TYR A 73 -17.93 -3.34 9.53
CA TYR A 73 -17.83 -1.88 9.61
C TYR A 73 -17.86 -1.18 8.25
N GLY A 74 -17.88 -1.93 7.14
CA GLY A 74 -17.84 -1.38 5.79
C GLY A 74 -16.42 -0.98 5.34
N SER A 75 -16.32 0.00 4.45
CA SER A 75 -15.05 0.36 3.80
C SER A 75 -13.93 0.70 4.82
N PRO A 76 -12.79 0.00 4.82
CA PRO A 76 -11.74 0.17 5.82
C PRO A 76 -10.79 1.34 5.47
N VAL A 77 -11.34 2.56 5.30
CA VAL A 77 -10.58 3.75 4.85
C VAL A 77 -9.34 3.98 5.74
N VAL A 78 -9.51 4.03 7.05
CA VAL A 78 -8.39 4.30 7.98
C VAL A 78 -7.30 3.23 7.87
N LEU A 79 -7.66 1.94 7.78
CA LEU A 79 -6.67 0.86 7.68
C LEU A 79 -5.87 0.94 6.36
N ARG A 80 -6.51 1.34 5.25
CA ARG A 80 -5.81 1.56 3.98
C ARG A 80 -4.81 2.70 4.08
N TYR A 81 -5.18 3.82 4.69
CA TYR A 81 -4.28 4.96 4.81
C TYR A 81 -3.13 4.72 5.80
N VAL A 82 -3.33 3.90 6.84
CA VAL A 82 -2.22 3.44 7.70
C VAL A 82 -1.25 2.56 6.90
N ASP A 83 -1.76 1.62 6.11
CA ASP A 83 -0.93 0.81 5.21
C ASP A 83 -0.12 1.69 4.25
N TRP A 84 -0.79 2.60 3.52
CA TRP A 84 -0.16 3.45 2.52
C TRP A 84 0.87 4.42 3.09
N THR A 85 0.65 4.90 4.32
CA THR A 85 1.64 5.76 5.00
C THR A 85 2.97 5.03 5.22
N LEU A 86 2.94 3.70 5.35
CA LEU A 86 4.13 2.86 5.51
C LEU A 86 4.65 2.36 4.15
N THR A 87 3.79 1.86 3.29
CA THR A 87 4.17 1.19 2.04
C THR A 87 4.56 2.17 0.94
N VAL A 88 3.94 3.35 0.85
CA VAL A 88 4.25 4.32 -0.21
C VAL A 88 5.66 4.90 -0.10
N PRO A 89 6.15 5.35 1.07
CA PRO A 89 7.54 5.77 1.21
C PRO A 89 8.53 4.63 0.89
N LEU A 90 8.21 3.40 1.29
CA LEU A 90 9.04 2.23 0.94
C LEU A 90 9.05 1.97 -0.57
N MET A 91 7.92 2.14 -1.28
CA MET A 91 7.88 2.06 -2.74
C MET A 91 8.72 3.16 -3.41
N CYS A 92 8.72 4.39 -2.87
CA CYS A 92 9.61 5.44 -3.36
C CYS A 92 11.09 5.07 -3.17
N VAL A 93 11.44 4.49 -2.01
CA VAL A 93 12.79 3.98 -1.73
C VAL A 93 13.15 2.87 -2.71
N GLU A 94 12.25 1.92 -2.97
CA GLU A 94 12.45 0.83 -3.92
C GLU A 94 12.72 1.37 -5.33
N PHE A 95 11.89 2.29 -5.79
CA PHE A 95 12.10 2.98 -7.07
C PHE A 95 13.47 3.68 -7.14
N TYR A 96 13.89 4.33 -6.05
CA TYR A 96 15.22 4.93 -5.97
C TYR A 96 16.35 3.90 -6.02
N LEU A 97 16.22 2.75 -5.35
CA LEU A 97 17.24 1.69 -5.37
C LEU A 97 17.49 1.18 -6.79
N ILE A 98 16.43 1.05 -7.59
CA ILE A 98 16.51 0.66 -9.00
C ILE A 98 17.11 1.80 -9.84
N THR A 99 16.54 3.00 -9.78
CA THR A 99 16.96 4.12 -10.64
C THR A 99 18.36 4.64 -10.33
N LYS A 100 18.84 4.53 -9.08
CA LYS A 100 20.22 4.85 -8.69
C LYS A 100 21.25 4.12 -9.56
N LYS A 101 20.94 2.94 -10.07
CA LYS A 101 21.84 2.16 -10.94
C LYS A 101 22.02 2.77 -12.32
N VAL A 102 21.08 3.58 -12.77
CA VAL A 102 21.13 4.28 -14.07
C VAL A 102 21.32 5.79 -13.92
N GLY A 103 21.82 6.25 -12.76
CA GLY A 103 22.13 7.66 -12.50
C GLY A 103 21.05 8.45 -11.75
N GLY A 104 20.04 7.78 -11.18
CA GLY A 104 19.01 8.41 -10.35
C GLY A 104 19.59 9.13 -9.13
N THR A 105 19.08 10.33 -8.84
CA THR A 105 19.58 11.19 -7.76
C THR A 105 18.70 11.12 -6.51
N MET A 106 19.31 11.35 -5.34
CA MET A 106 18.56 11.44 -4.06
C MET A 106 17.52 12.57 -4.07
N ALA A 107 17.74 13.61 -4.89
CA ALA A 107 16.78 14.70 -5.07
C ALA A 107 15.45 14.21 -5.67
N ILE A 108 15.48 13.24 -6.59
CA ILE A 108 14.27 12.64 -7.15
C ILE A 108 13.51 11.85 -6.07
N LEU A 109 14.21 11.06 -5.25
CA LEU A 109 13.58 10.34 -4.14
C LEU A 109 12.81 11.27 -3.20
N TRP A 110 13.43 12.38 -2.77
CA TRP A 110 12.75 13.32 -1.88
C TRP A 110 11.57 14.04 -2.53
N LYS A 111 11.65 14.36 -3.82
CA LYS A 111 10.49 14.89 -4.57
C LYS A 111 9.34 13.88 -4.61
N LEU A 112 9.64 12.60 -4.88
CA LEU A 112 8.64 11.53 -4.88
C LEU A 112 8.00 11.34 -3.50
N ILE A 113 8.79 11.33 -2.43
CA ILE A 113 8.27 11.20 -1.06
C ILE A 113 7.34 12.37 -0.73
N MET A 114 7.77 13.62 -0.96
CA MET A 114 6.95 14.80 -0.64
C MET A 114 5.64 14.83 -1.43
N ALA A 115 5.71 14.53 -2.74
CA ALA A 115 4.54 14.46 -3.60
C ALA A 115 3.59 13.33 -3.16
N SER A 116 4.13 12.18 -2.75
CA SER A 116 3.36 11.04 -2.24
C SER A 116 2.66 11.35 -0.91
N VAL A 117 3.34 12.05 0.00
CA VAL A 117 2.73 12.51 1.26
C VAL A 117 1.60 13.49 0.97
N ALA A 118 1.79 14.45 0.05
CA ALA A 118 0.73 15.37 -0.35
C ALA A 118 -0.47 14.61 -0.93
N MET A 119 -0.22 13.66 -1.85
CA MET A 119 -1.25 12.80 -2.44
C MET A 119 -2.07 12.07 -1.36
N LEU A 120 -1.40 11.43 -0.40
CA LEU A 120 -2.06 10.67 0.67
C LEU A 120 -2.82 11.58 1.64
N VAL A 121 -2.23 12.68 2.10
CA VAL A 121 -2.91 13.59 3.04
C VAL A 121 -4.16 14.20 2.41
N LEU A 122 -4.05 14.68 1.16
CA LEU A 122 -5.19 15.26 0.45
C LEU A 122 -6.28 14.23 0.20
N GLY A 123 -5.92 13.01 -0.21
CA GLY A 123 -6.87 11.91 -0.39
C GLY A 123 -7.58 11.55 0.91
N TYR A 124 -6.83 11.42 2.01
CA TYR A 124 -7.38 11.07 3.31
C TYR A 124 -8.36 12.13 3.81
N ILE A 125 -8.05 13.41 3.61
CA ILE A 125 -8.96 14.50 3.96
C ILE A 125 -10.29 14.35 3.20
N GLY A 126 -10.24 14.10 1.89
CA GLY A 126 -11.42 13.88 1.06
C GLY A 126 -12.25 12.67 1.51
N GLU A 127 -11.61 11.52 1.66
CA GLU A 127 -12.28 10.24 1.94
C GLU A 127 -12.69 10.04 3.40
N ALA A 128 -11.97 10.60 4.37
CA ALA A 128 -12.23 10.34 5.79
C ALA A 128 -13.04 11.46 6.47
N PHE A 129 -12.89 12.72 6.03
CA PHE A 129 -13.55 13.86 6.69
C PHE A 129 -14.67 14.48 5.84
N TYR A 130 -14.61 14.32 4.52
CA TYR A 130 -15.52 14.96 3.58
C TYR A 130 -16.29 13.98 2.68
N ALA A 131 -16.29 12.68 2.97
CA ALA A 131 -16.83 11.62 2.10
C ALA A 131 -18.22 11.93 1.53
N ASP A 132 -19.14 12.39 2.38
CA ASP A 132 -20.54 12.67 2.03
C ASP A 132 -20.79 14.13 1.66
N GLN A 133 -19.74 14.94 1.54
CA GLN A 133 -19.84 16.37 1.26
C GLN A 133 -19.47 16.67 -0.19
N SER A 134 -20.13 17.69 -0.77
CA SER A 134 -19.91 18.10 -2.16
C SER A 134 -18.48 18.54 -2.45
N GLN A 135 -17.67 18.85 -1.43
CA GLN A 135 -16.26 19.20 -1.58
C GLN A 135 -15.29 18.01 -1.63
N SER A 136 -15.76 16.76 -1.42
CA SER A 136 -14.92 15.55 -1.50
C SER A 136 -14.12 15.48 -2.80
N TRP A 137 -14.77 15.77 -3.94
CA TRP A 137 -14.12 15.71 -5.25
C TRP A 137 -13.00 16.74 -5.41
N VAL A 138 -13.05 17.88 -4.70
CA VAL A 138 -11.98 18.89 -4.73
C VAL A 138 -10.72 18.32 -4.09
N TRP A 139 -10.84 17.67 -2.93
CA TRP A 139 -9.73 16.98 -2.27
C TRP A 139 -9.21 15.82 -3.12
N GLY A 140 -10.11 15.06 -3.75
CA GLY A 140 -9.75 14.02 -4.72
C GLY A 140 -8.98 14.59 -5.92
N ALA A 141 -9.39 15.73 -6.47
CA ALA A 141 -8.71 16.39 -7.57
C ALA A 141 -7.32 16.92 -7.18
N LEU A 142 -7.18 17.48 -5.97
CA LEU A 142 -5.89 17.93 -5.43
C LEU A 142 -4.94 16.75 -5.19
N SER A 143 -5.46 15.64 -4.63
CA SER A 143 -4.70 14.39 -4.49
C SER A 143 -4.27 13.85 -5.86
N GLY A 144 -5.19 13.84 -6.83
CA GLY A 144 -4.91 13.45 -8.21
C GLY A 144 -3.86 14.33 -8.89
N ALA A 145 -3.85 15.64 -8.64
CA ALA A 145 -2.81 16.54 -9.15
C ALA A 145 -1.43 16.19 -8.59
N ALA A 146 -1.34 15.87 -7.30
CA ALA A 146 -0.11 15.36 -6.69
C ALA A 146 0.33 14.02 -7.31
N TYR A 147 -0.61 13.11 -7.60
CA TYR A 147 -0.36 11.87 -8.33
C TYR A 147 0.19 12.12 -9.74
N PHE A 148 -0.41 13.00 -10.53
CA PHE A 148 0.09 13.32 -11.87
C PHE A 148 1.48 13.96 -11.86
N TYR A 149 1.81 14.73 -10.81
CA TYR A 149 3.16 15.21 -10.61
C TYR A 149 4.15 14.08 -10.32
N ILE A 150 3.77 13.06 -9.54
CA ILE A 150 4.58 11.84 -9.35
C ILE A 150 4.82 11.14 -10.68
N VAL A 151 3.78 10.93 -11.50
CA VAL A 151 3.89 10.28 -12.81
C VAL A 151 4.83 11.05 -13.74
N TRP A 152 4.79 12.38 -13.72
CA TRP A 152 5.69 13.21 -14.52
C TRP A 152 7.16 13.15 -14.05
N LEU A 153 7.41 12.83 -12.77
CA LEU A 153 8.76 12.70 -12.22
C LEU A 153 9.45 11.37 -12.55
N VAL A 154 8.68 10.33 -12.86
CA VAL A 154 9.14 8.96 -13.13
C VAL A 154 9.36 8.75 -14.62
#